data_AF-A0A1A8QP66-F1
#
_entry.id   AF-A0A1A8QP66-F1
#
_cell.length_a   1.000
_cell.length_b   1.000
_cell.length_c   1.000
_cell.angle_alpha   90.00
_cell.angle_beta   90.00
_cell.angle_gamma   90.00
#
_symmetry.space_group_name_H-M   'P 1'
#
loop_
_entity.id
_entity.type
_entity.pdbx_description
1 polymer ?
#
loop_
_entity_poly.entity_id
_entity_poly.type
_entity_poly.pdbx_seq_one_letter_code
_entity_poly.pdbx_strand_id
1 'polypeptide(L)'
;FLQGHHLLYCTHFEPTWLTIPRLTAGALLFFIGLIINIHSDHLLRNLRKPGELVYRIPHGGMFEFVSGANFLGEILEWCGYAVAAWSLPAFAFAFFTICSIGPRACQHHRDYKTRFGDYPRSRRALIPFIL
;
A
#
# COMPACT_ATOMS: atom_id res chain seq x y z
N PHE A 1 -2.43 -0.11 -20.11
CA PHE A 1 -3.07 -0.70 -21.31
C PHE A 1 -3.89 -1.93 -20.97
N LEU A 2 -3.30 -3.01 -20.44
CA LEU A 2 -3.99 -4.29 -20.16
C LEU A 2 -5.24 -4.16 -19.26
N GLN A 3 -5.13 -3.44 -18.13
CA GLN A 3 -6.26 -3.24 -17.20
C GLN A 3 -7.44 -2.50 -17.85
N GLY A 4 -7.14 -1.38 -18.52
CA GLY A 4 -8.15 -0.57 -19.19
C GLY A 4 -8.82 -1.32 -20.33
N HIS A 5 -8.05 -2.08 -21.11
CA HIS A 5 -8.61 -2.92 -22.17
C HIS A 5 -9.54 -4.00 -21.59
N HIS A 6 -9.12 -4.71 -20.53
CA HIS A 6 -9.96 -5.72 -19.91
C HIS A 6 -11.25 -5.12 -19.35
N LEU A 7 -11.17 -4.00 -18.61
CA LEU A 7 -12.34 -3.32 -18.04
C LEU A 7 -13.33 -2.85 -19.10
N LEU A 8 -12.84 -2.32 -20.23
CA LEU A 8 -13.70 -1.76 -21.27
C LEU A 8 -14.28 -2.82 -22.22
N TYR A 9 -13.55 -3.89 -22.52
CA TYR A 9 -13.90 -4.82 -23.60
C TYR A 9 -14.18 -6.26 -23.15
N CYS A 10 -13.70 -6.67 -21.97
CA CYS A 10 -13.80 -8.07 -21.51
C CYS A 10 -14.64 -8.23 -20.24
N THR A 11 -14.87 -7.15 -19.49
CA THR A 11 -15.51 -7.24 -18.18
C THR A 11 -17.01 -6.99 -18.31
N HIS A 12 -17.78 -8.06 -18.18
CA HIS A 12 -19.23 -7.98 -18.07
C HIS A 12 -19.62 -8.16 -16.61
N PHE A 13 -20.10 -7.09 -15.97
CA PHE A 13 -20.62 -7.16 -14.62
C PHE A 13 -22.03 -7.74 -14.65
N GLU A 14 -22.13 -9.07 -14.54
CA GLU A 14 -23.41 -9.73 -14.28
C GLU A 14 -23.99 -9.23 -12.95
N PRO A 15 -25.23 -8.71 -12.92
CA PRO A 15 -25.89 -8.23 -11.71
C PRO A 15 -26.30 -9.43 -10.83
N THR A 16 -25.30 -10.05 -10.21
CA THR A 16 -25.48 -11.07 -9.18
C THR A 16 -25.54 -10.41 -7.80
N TRP A 17 -26.17 -11.10 -6.85
CA TRP A 17 -26.26 -10.67 -5.45
C TRP A 17 -24.88 -10.41 -4.80
N LEU A 18 -23.80 -11.00 -5.33
CA LEU A 18 -22.42 -10.81 -4.88
C LEU A 18 -21.72 -9.59 -5.50
N THR A 19 -22.21 -9.05 -6.61
CA THR A 19 -21.53 -7.98 -7.35
C THR A 19 -21.46 -6.70 -6.53
N ILE A 20 -22.57 -6.30 -5.90
CA ILE A 20 -22.63 -5.07 -5.10
C ILE A 20 -21.77 -5.17 -3.84
N PRO A 21 -21.90 -6.19 -2.97
CA PRO A 21 -21.06 -6.31 -1.78
C PRO A 21 -19.57 -6.35 -2.09
N ARG A 22 -19.17 -7.10 -3.13
CA ARG A 22 -17.78 -7.18 -3.58
C ARG A 22 -17.27 -5.81 -4.04
N LEU A 23 -18.02 -5.11 -4.88
CA LEU A 23 -17.65 -3.79 -5.39
C LEU A 23 -17.52 -2.79 -4.26
N THR A 24 -18.47 -2.77 -3.32
CA THR A 24 -18.44 -1.90 -2.15
C THR A 24 -17.24 -2.22 -1.25
N ALA A 25 -17.00 -3.49 -0.93
CA ALA A 25 -15.87 -3.91 -0.11
C ALA A 25 -14.52 -3.56 -0.77
N GLY A 26 -14.39 -3.84 -2.08
CA GLY A 26 -13.20 -3.50 -2.85
C GLY A 26 -12.96 -1.99 -2.93
N ALA A 27 -14.00 -1.19 -3.17
CA ALA A 27 -13.92 0.27 -3.18
C ALA A 27 -13.53 0.84 -1.81
N LEU A 28 -14.13 0.35 -0.72
CA LEU A 28 -13.76 0.76 0.64
C LEU A 28 -12.29 0.46 0.92
N LEU A 29 -11.84 -0.76 0.60
CA LEU A 29 -10.45 -1.15 0.78
C LEU A 29 -9.49 -0.29 -0.07
N PHE A 30 -9.89 0.01 -1.31
CA PHE A 30 -9.14 0.88 -2.22
C PHE A 30 -8.95 2.28 -1.61
N PHE A 31 -10.03 2.93 -1.17
CA PHE A 31 -9.96 4.27 -0.61
C PHE A 31 -9.22 4.33 0.72
N ILE A 32 -9.37 3.31 1.58
CA ILE A 32 -8.58 3.21 2.82
C ILE A 32 -7.09 3.12 2.49
N GLY A 33 -6.70 2.25 1.55
CA GLY A 33 -5.33 2.11 1.08
C GLY A 33 -4.78 3.41 0.52
N LEU A 34 -5.54 4.07 -0.36
CA LEU A 34 -5.19 5.36 -0.97
C LEU A 34 -4.98 6.46 0.08
N ILE A 35 -5.87 6.57 1.08
CA ILE A 35 -5.73 7.55 2.16
C ILE A 35 -4.45 7.30 2.96
N ILE A 36 -4.17 6.04 3.33
CA ILE A 36 -2.95 5.67 4.05
C ILE A 36 -1.71 5.98 3.21
N ASN A 37 -1.74 5.66 1.92
CA ASN A 37 -0.65 5.89 0.97
C ASN A 37 -0.33 7.39 0.86
N ILE A 38 -1.32 8.21 0.48
CA ILE A 38 -1.17 9.66 0.33
C ILE A 38 -0.73 10.31 1.64
N HIS A 39 -1.34 9.94 2.77
CA HIS A 39 -0.99 10.48 4.06
C HIS A 39 0.46 10.15 4.44
N SER A 40 0.89 8.91 4.20
CA SER A 40 2.25 8.47 4.50
C SER A 40 3.28 9.16 3.60
N ASP A 41 3.00 9.28 2.31
CA ASP A 41 3.86 10.02 1.38
C ASP A 41 3.93 11.50 1.70
N HIS A 42 2.83 12.11 2.16
CA HIS A 42 2.83 13.50 2.62
C HIS A 42 3.76 13.69 3.83
N LEU A 43 3.69 12.78 4.81
CA LEU A 43 4.61 12.79 5.95
C LEU A 43 6.06 12.64 5.50
N LEU A 44 6.37 11.67 4.63
CA LEU A 44 7.73 11.45 4.13
C LEU A 44 8.28 12.65 3.36
N ARG A 45 7.46 13.32 2.54
CA ARG A 45 7.85 14.53 1.81
C ARG A 45 8.19 15.67 2.76
N ASN A 46 7.43 15.82 3.84
CA ASN A 46 7.65 16.87 4.83
C ASN A 46 8.85 16.61 5.75
N LEU A 47 9.43 15.40 5.75
CA LEU A 47 10.64 15.11 6.54
C LEU A 47 11.91 15.80 6.01
N ARG A 48 11.90 16.23 4.74
CA ARG A 48 13.07 16.85 4.10
C ARG A 48 12.73 18.25 3.63
N LYS A 49 13.63 19.19 3.91
CA LYS A 49 13.61 20.48 3.21
C LYS A 49 14.17 20.31 1.79
N PRO A 50 13.72 21.11 0.81
CA PRO A 50 14.31 21.09 -0.53
C PRO A 50 15.83 21.27 -0.46
N GLY A 51 16.60 20.32 -1.00
CA GLY A 51 18.07 20.30 -0.97
C GLY A 51 18.72 19.50 0.15
N GLU A 52 17.94 18.95 1.10
CA GLU A 52 18.46 18.16 2.22
C GLU A 52 18.56 16.66 1.88
N LEU A 53 19.74 16.06 2.10
CA LEU A 53 20.00 14.62 1.90
C LEU A 53 19.89 13.78 3.18
N VAL A 54 19.52 14.39 4.30
CA VAL A 54 19.46 13.72 5.60
C VAL A 54 18.25 12.77 5.65
N TYR A 55 18.50 11.54 6.11
CA TYR A 55 17.44 10.60 6.45
C TYR A 55 16.98 10.84 7.88
N ARG A 56 15.65 10.86 8.08
CA ARG A 56 15.03 11.02 9.39
C ARG A 56 14.02 9.90 9.61
N ILE A 57 13.75 9.59 10.87
CA ILE A 57 12.74 8.60 11.23
C ILE A 57 11.35 9.24 11.01
N PRO A 58 10.47 8.64 10.18
CA PRO A 58 9.10 9.12 10.02
C PRO A 58 8.30 8.90 11.32
N HIS A 59 7.50 9.88 11.70
CA HIS A 59 6.58 9.81 12.85
C HIS A 59 5.17 10.25 12.43
N GLY A 60 4.16 9.72 13.11
CA GLY A 60 2.76 10.01 12.87
C GLY A 60 2.04 8.98 11.99
N GLY A 61 0.71 8.90 12.18
CA GLY A 61 -0.15 8.01 11.42
C GLY A 61 0.27 6.54 11.49
N MET A 62 0.27 5.86 10.35
CA MET A 62 0.62 4.44 10.26
C MET A 62 2.12 4.17 10.50
N PHE A 63 2.99 5.18 10.46
CA PHE A 63 4.41 5.00 10.75
C PHE A 63 4.69 4.61 12.19
N GLU A 64 3.76 4.84 13.12
CA GLU A 64 3.90 4.37 14.50
C GLU A 64 3.82 2.84 14.64
N PHE A 65 3.20 2.18 13.66
CA PHE A 65 3.06 0.72 13.65
C PHE A 65 4.03 0.06 12.68
N VAL A 66 4.24 0.63 11.50
CA VAL A 66 5.02 0.02 10.42
C VAL A 66 6.00 1.00 9.76
N SER A 67 7.17 0.51 9.35
CA SER A 67 8.17 1.33 8.66
C SER A 67 7.76 1.70 7.24
N GLY A 68 7.12 0.77 6.52
CA GLY A 68 6.64 0.95 5.15
C GLY A 68 5.17 1.33 5.10
N ALA A 69 4.74 2.38 5.81
CA ALA A 69 3.33 2.76 5.88
C ALA A 69 2.73 3.11 4.51
N ASN A 70 3.49 3.77 3.64
CA ASN A 70 3.09 4.04 2.26
C ASN A 70 2.95 2.74 1.44
N PHE A 71 3.89 1.81 1.58
CA PHE A 71 3.83 0.49 0.92
C PHE A 71 2.62 -0.32 1.39
N LEU A 72 2.28 -0.27 2.68
CA LEU A 72 1.07 -0.90 3.21
C LEU A 72 -0.18 -0.30 2.55
N GLY A 73 -0.26 1.03 2.47
CA GLY A 73 -1.35 1.73 1.80
C GLY A 73 -1.49 1.32 0.34
N GLU A 74 -0.39 1.28 -0.40
CA GLU A 74 -0.37 0.88 -1.81
C GLU A 74 -0.81 -0.59 -2.00
N ILE A 75 -0.38 -1.52 -1.13
CA ILE A 75 -0.85 -2.91 -1.18
C ILE A 75 -2.37 -2.99 -0.95
N LEU A 76 -2.88 -2.29 0.06
CA LEU A 76 -4.33 -2.27 0.36
C LEU A 76 -5.13 -1.67 -0.80
N GLU A 77 -4.61 -0.60 -1.41
CA GLU A 77 -5.19 0.05 -2.57
C GLU A 77 -5.38 -0.95 -3.72
N TRP A 78 -4.30 -1.63 -4.13
CA TRP A 78 -4.36 -2.56 -5.25
C TRP A 78 -5.10 -3.86 -4.94
N CYS A 79 -5.09 -4.33 -3.70
CA CYS A 79 -5.95 -5.43 -3.25
C CYS A 79 -7.43 -5.04 -3.35
N GLY A 80 -7.79 -3.83 -2.92
CA GLY A 80 -9.16 -3.30 -3.06
C GLY A 80 -9.58 -3.20 -4.52
N TYR A 81 -8.70 -2.70 -5.39
CA TYR A 81 -8.92 -2.67 -6.83
C TYR A 81 -9.13 -4.07 -7.42
N ALA A 82 -8.31 -5.05 -7.05
CA ALA A 82 -8.46 -6.43 -7.53
C ALA A 82 -9.79 -7.06 -7.10
N VAL A 83 -10.23 -6.81 -5.86
CA VAL A 83 -11.54 -7.25 -5.36
C VAL A 83 -12.68 -6.57 -6.14
N ALA A 84 -12.59 -5.26 -6.36
CA ALA A 84 -13.61 -4.49 -7.07
C ALA A 84 -13.72 -4.87 -8.56
N ALA A 85 -12.59 -4.91 -9.27
CA ALA A 85 -12.52 -5.21 -10.70
C ALA A 85 -12.77 -6.70 -11.00
N TRP A 86 -12.46 -7.59 -10.04
CA TRP A 86 -12.62 -9.04 -10.15
C TRP A 86 -12.08 -9.63 -11.45
N SER A 87 -10.91 -9.15 -11.87
CA SER A 87 -10.29 -9.51 -13.14
C SER A 87 -8.89 -10.09 -12.92
N LEU A 88 -8.53 -11.09 -13.72
CA LEU A 88 -7.19 -11.68 -13.69
C LEU A 88 -6.06 -10.64 -13.81
N PRO A 89 -6.12 -9.63 -14.71
CA PRO A 89 -5.07 -8.63 -14.74
C PRO A 89 -5.00 -7.81 -13.45
N ALA A 90 -6.14 -7.47 -12.82
CA ALA A 90 -6.13 -6.71 -11.56
C ALA A 90 -5.50 -7.53 -10.42
N PHE A 91 -5.82 -8.82 -10.32
CA PHE A 91 -5.17 -9.74 -9.37
C PHE A 91 -3.66 -9.88 -9.62
N ALA A 92 -3.25 -10.07 -10.88
CA ALA A 92 -1.85 -10.15 -11.24
C ALA A 92 -1.08 -8.89 -10.85
N PHE A 93 -1.71 -7.72 -11.01
CA PHE A 93 -1.11 -6.45 -10.62
C PHE A 93 -0.98 -6.30 -9.10
N ALA A 94 -2.02 -6.61 -8.34
CA ALA A 94 -1.96 -6.60 -6.88
C ALA A 94 -0.87 -7.57 -6.35
N PHE A 95 -0.80 -8.77 -6.90
CA PHE A 95 0.24 -9.76 -6.56
C PHE A 95 1.64 -9.24 -6.88
N PHE A 96 1.83 -8.69 -8.09
CA PHE A 96 3.10 -8.10 -8.50
C PHE A 96 3.52 -6.96 -7.56
N THR A 97 2.59 -6.08 -7.18
CA THR A 97 2.84 -5.02 -6.21
C THR A 97 3.34 -5.61 -4.89
N ILE A 98 2.62 -6.58 -4.30
CA ILE A 98 3.05 -7.23 -3.05
C ILE A 98 4.48 -7.78 -3.16
N CYS A 99 4.79 -8.48 -4.25
CA CYS A 99 6.13 -9.06 -4.47
C CYS A 99 7.21 -8.00 -4.73
N SER A 100 6.86 -6.85 -5.28
CA SER A 100 7.80 -5.78 -5.64
C SER A 100 8.09 -4.85 -4.46
N ILE A 101 7.06 -4.33 -3.80
CA ILE A 101 7.21 -3.38 -2.69
C ILE A 101 7.31 -4.04 -1.31
N GLY A 102 6.79 -5.26 -1.14
CA GLY A 102 6.89 -5.99 0.12
C GLY A 102 8.34 -6.20 0.59
N PRO A 103 9.24 -6.77 -0.25
CA PRO A 103 10.64 -6.91 0.08
C PRO A 103 11.35 -5.56 0.31
N ARG A 104 10.96 -4.50 -0.41
CA ARG A 104 11.49 -3.15 -0.21
C ARG A 104 11.16 -2.61 1.18
N ALA A 105 9.94 -2.84 1.66
CA ALA A 105 9.54 -2.46 3.02
C ALA A 105 10.40 -3.14 4.09
N CYS A 106 10.68 -4.44 3.93
CA CYS A 106 11.58 -5.18 4.81
C CYS A 106 13.02 -4.66 4.78
N GLN A 107 13.53 -4.33 3.60
CA GLN A 107 14.86 -3.72 3.45
C GLN A 107 14.92 -2.35 4.12
N HIS A 108 13.92 -1.49 3.91
CA HIS A 108 13.81 -0.21 4.60
C HIS A 108 13.78 -0.37 6.12
N HIS A 109 12.99 -1.31 6.64
CA HIS A 109 12.93 -1.59 8.06
C HIS A 109 14.30 -2.01 8.65
N ARG A 110 15.04 -2.86 7.92
CA ARG A 110 16.39 -3.28 8.32
C ARG A 110 17.36 -2.10 8.29
N ASP A 111 17.34 -1.30 7.23
CA ASP A 111 18.19 -0.12 7.08
C ASP A 111 17.92 0.92 8.19
N TYR A 112 16.65 1.16 8.54
CA TYR A 112 16.31 2.03 9.67
C TYR A 112 16.87 1.52 10.99
N LYS A 113 16.77 0.21 11.27
CA LYS A 113 17.32 -0.39 12.50
C LYS A 113 18.85 -0.31 12.58
N THR A 114 19.55 -0.37 11.44
CA THR A 114 21.02 -0.27 11.44
C THR A 114 21.51 1.17 11.49
N ARG A 115 20.78 2.12 10.90
CA ARG A 115 21.17 3.53 10.86
C ARG A 115 20.84 4.29 12.15
N PHE A 116 19.72 3.96 12.80
CA PHE A 116 19.20 4.71 13.93
C PHE A 116 19.20 3.85 15.19
N GLY A 117 20.06 4.19 16.14
CA GLY A 117 20.13 3.48 17.44
C GLY A 117 18.88 3.68 18.30
N ASP A 118 18.16 4.78 18.08
CA ASP A 118 16.92 5.19 18.73
C ASP A 118 15.64 4.73 17.99
N TYR A 119 15.78 3.86 16.98
CA TYR A 119 14.64 3.39 16.19
C TYR A 119 13.61 2.61 17.04
N PRO A 120 12.30 2.92 16.94
CA PRO A 120 11.28 2.23 17.73
C PRO A 120 11.22 0.72 17.47
N ARG A 121 11.49 -0.09 18.50
CA ARG A 121 11.51 -1.57 18.42
C ARG A 121 10.12 -2.19 18.25
N SER A 122 9.07 -1.46 18.60
CA SER A 122 7.68 -1.87 18.42
C SER A 122 7.26 -1.91 16.95
N ARG A 123 7.89 -1.10 16.09
CA ARG A 123 7.54 -1.02 14.67
C ARG A 123 7.85 -2.33 13.94
N ARG A 124 7.00 -2.61 12.97
CA ARG A 124 7.11 -3.74 12.04
C ARG A 124 7.45 -3.23 10.64
N ALA A 125 7.82 -4.10 9.70
CA ALA A 125 8.25 -3.69 8.38
C ALA A 125 7.09 -3.19 7.52
N LEU A 126 5.98 -3.93 7.49
CA LEU A 126 4.88 -3.75 6.54
C LEU A 126 3.51 -4.10 7.11
N ILE A 127 3.36 -5.24 7.79
CA ILE A 127 2.08 -5.68 8.34
C ILE A 127 2.07 -5.38 9.84
N PRO A 128 1.14 -4.53 10.33
CA PRO A 128 1.06 -4.20 11.74
C PRO A 128 1.01 -5.47 12.60
N PHE A 129 1.83 -5.51 13.65
CA PHE A 129 1.94 -6.61 14.62
C PHE A 129 2.46 -7.97 14.10
N ILE A 130 2.58 -8.17 12.78
CA ILE A 130 3.01 -9.44 12.19
C ILE A 130 4.41 -9.33 11.60
N LEU A 131 4.60 -8.46 10.60
CA LEU A 131 5.80 -8.42 9.76
C LEU A 131 6.35 -7.01 9.65
#